data_AF-A0A2H0ATC6-F1
#
_entry.id   AF-A0A2H0ATC6-F1
#
_cell.length_a   1.000
_cell.length_b   1.000
_cell.length_c   1.000
_cell.angle_alpha   90.00
_cell.angle_beta   90.00
_cell.angle_gamma   90.00
#
_symmetry.space_group_name_H-M   'P 1'
#
loop_
_entity.id
_entity.type
_entity.pdbx_description
1 polymer ?
#
loop_
_entity_poly.entity_id
_entity_poly.type
_entity_poly.pdbx_seq_one_letter_code
_entity_poly.pdbx_strand_id
1 'polypeptide(L)' 'MSECGRHFERISEYLDGELDQETLVEIERHLSECPRCGNCLESLKRTIALCRRLEDEEIPLDVQRRIKEKVLECLAEESH' A
#
# COMPACT_ATOMS: atom_id res chain seq x y z
N MET A 1 9.19 -25.32 -2.17
CA MET A 1 10.10 -24.40 -1.46
C MET A 1 10.69 -23.31 -2.37
N SER A 2 10.86 -23.52 -3.68
CA SER A 2 11.40 -22.50 -4.61
C SER A 2 10.41 -21.38 -5.00
N GLU A 3 9.10 -21.62 -5.06
CA GLU A 3 8.11 -20.57 -5.41
C GLU A 3 7.92 -19.53 -4.32
N CYS A 4 7.91 -19.93 -3.03
CA CYS A 4 7.68 -18.99 -1.94
C CYS A 4 8.74 -17.89 -1.84
N GLY A 5 9.99 -18.16 -2.23
CA GLY A 5 11.06 -17.16 -2.20
C GLY A 5 10.81 -16.03 -3.21
N ARG A 6 10.43 -16.40 -4.44
CA ARG A 6 10.11 -15.45 -5.51
C ARG A 6 8.88 -14.60 -5.17
N HIS A 7 7.86 -15.17 -4.56
CA HIS A 7 6.69 -14.40 -4.14
C HIS A 7 6.97 -13.48 -2.95
N PHE A 8 7.89 -13.85 -2.05
CA PHE A 8 8.24 -13.06 -0.88
C PHE A 8 8.80 -11.68 -1.25
N GLU A 9 9.68 -11.64 -2.26
CA GLU A 9 10.26 -10.39 -2.77
C GLU A 9 9.18 -9.43 -3.30
N ARG A 10 8.05 -9.97 -3.76
CA ARG A 10 6.95 -9.23 -4.37
C ARG A 10 5.81 -8.91 -3.40
N ILE A 11 5.90 -9.32 -2.12
CA ILE A 11 4.89 -8.99 -1.11
C ILE A 11 4.87 -7.48 -0.81
N SER A 12 6.02 -6.80 -0.85
CA SER A 12 6.07 -5.35 -0.68
C SER A 12 5.33 -4.64 -1.81
N GLU A 13 5.66 -4.96 -3.07
CA GLU A 13 4.96 -4.44 -4.26
C GLU A 13 3.44 -4.72 -4.20
N TYR A 14 3.04 -5.90 -3.71
CA TYR A 14 1.62 -6.22 -3.48
C TYR A 14 0.96 -5.30 -2.45
N LEU A 15 1.63 -5.01 -1.33
CA LEU A 15 1.12 -4.13 -0.28
C LEU A 15 1.04 -2.66 -0.73
N ASP A 16 1.96 -2.25 -1.60
CA ASP A 16 2.03 -0.91 -2.16
C ASP A 16 1.11 -0.72 -3.38
N GLY A 17 0.58 -1.82 -3.94
CA GLY A 17 -0.34 -1.81 -5.08
C GLY A 17 0.35 -1.59 -6.43
N GLU A 18 1.64 -1.92 -6.53
CA GLU A 18 2.49 -1.64 -7.70
C GLU A 18 2.62 -2.83 -8.67
N LEU A 19 1.88 -3.91 -8.42
CA LEU A 19 1.91 -5.11 -9.25
C LEU A 19 1.08 -4.96 -10.52
N ASP A 20 1.60 -5.52 -11.61
CA ASP A 20 0.83 -5.76 -12.83
C ASP A 20 -0.25 -6.84 -12.60
N GLN A 21 -1.27 -6.83 -13.47
CA GLN A 21 -2.45 -7.68 -13.33
C GLN A 21 -2.14 -9.19 -13.37
N GLU A 22 -1.17 -9.62 -14.18
CA GLU A 22 -0.80 -11.03 -14.30
C GLU A 22 -0.16 -11.50 -12.99
N THR A 23 0.81 -10.73 -12.49
CA THR A 23 1.44 -11.02 -11.21
C THR A 23 0.45 -11.02 -10.06
N LEU A 24 -0.44 -10.04 -10.00
CA LEU A 24 -1.38 -9.89 -8.90
C LEU A 24 -2.16 -11.20 -8.69
N VAL A 25 -2.66 -11.78 -9.78
CA VAL A 25 -3.40 -13.05 -9.76
C VAL A 25 -2.53 -14.21 -9.28
N GLU A 26 -1.27 -14.29 -9.74
CA GLU A 26 -0.35 -15.34 -9.30
C GLU A 26 -0.07 -15.26 -7.79
N ILE A 27 0.16 -14.04 -7.28
CA ILE A 27 0.41 -13.79 -5.87
C ILE A 27 -0.81 -14.10 -5.02
N GLU A 28 -2.01 -13.68 -5.44
CA GLU A 28 -3.25 -13.92 -4.71
C GLU A 28 -3.55 -15.41 -4.60
N ARG A 29 -3.37 -16.15 -5.71
CA ARG A 29 -3.47 -17.61 -5.71
C ARG A 29 -2.48 -18.21 -4.71
N HIS A 30 -1.21 -17.81 -4.76
CA HIS A 30 -0.19 -18.34 -3.85
C HIS A 30 -0.50 -18.04 -2.37
N LEU A 31 -0.92 -16.82 -2.05
CA LEU A 31 -1.29 -16.41 -0.70
C LEU A 31 -2.48 -17.21 -0.17
N SER A 32 -3.43 -17.60 -1.04
CA SER A 32 -4.58 -18.43 -0.68
C SER A 32 -4.20 -19.91 -0.42
N GLU A 33 -3.20 -20.42 -1.13
CA GLU A 33 -2.78 -21.83 -1.08
C GLU A 33 -1.63 -22.09 -0.10
N CYS A 34 -0.85 -21.05 0.28
CA CYS A 34 0.33 -21.17 1.11
C CYS A 34 0.18 -20.48 2.49
N PRO A 35 -0.10 -21.24 3.57
CA PRO A 35 -0.24 -20.68 4.92
C PRO A 35 0.99 -19.91 5.41
N ARG A 36 2.20 -20.31 5.00
CA ARG A 36 3.44 -19.63 5.39
C ARG A 36 3.49 -18.20 4.84
N CYS A 37 3.15 -18.03 3.56
CA CYS A 37 3.16 -16.73 2.91
C CYS A 37 1.98 -15.87 3.39
N GLY A 38 0.80 -16.46 3.57
CA GLY A 38 -0.34 -15.78 4.19
C GLY A 38 -0.01 -15.25 5.59
N ASN A 39 0.60 -16.06 6.45
CA ASN A 39 1.03 -15.63 7.79
C ASN A 39 2.08 -14.50 7.74
N CYS A 40 2.99 -14.54 6.77
CA CYS A 40 3.98 -13.48 6.62
C CYS A 40 3.32 -12.16 6.20
N LEU A 41 2.40 -12.20 5.22
CA LEU A 41 1.63 -11.03 4.79
C LEU A 41 0.89 -10.39 5.97
N GLU A 42 0.22 -11.22 6.78
CA GLU A 42 -0.50 -10.73 7.95
C GLU A 42 0.43 -10.14 9.02
N SER A 43 1.63 -10.69 9.20
CA SER A 43 2.64 -10.09 10.08
C SER A 43 3.10 -8.72 9.57
N LEU A 44 3.37 -8.60 8.27
CA LEU A 44 3.79 -7.34 7.63
C LEU A 44 2.71 -6.26 7.75
N LYS A 45 1.44 -6.60 7.46
CA LYS A 45 0.30 -5.67 7.64
C LYS A 45 0.19 -5.14 9.06
N ARG A 46 0.42 -5.99 10.08
CA ARG A 46 0.43 -5.56 11.49
C ARG A 46 1.58 -4.61 11.77
N THR A 47 2.78 -4.89 11.27
CA THR A 47 3.94 -4.00 11.41
C THR A 47 3.64 -2.63 10.80
N ILE A 48 3.10 -2.59 9.56
CA ILE A 48 2.70 -1.34 8.90
C ILE A 48 1.67 -0.57 9.73
N ALA A 49 0.65 -1.25 10.24
CA ALA A 49 -0.37 -0.62 11.09
C ALA A 49 0.23 -0.05 12.38
N LEU A 50 1.19 -0.74 13.01
CA LEU A 50 1.90 -0.24 14.19
C LEU A 50 2.74 0.99 13.86
N CYS A 51 3.46 1.00 12.72
CA CYS A 51 4.22 2.15 12.26
C CYS A 51 3.33 3.36 12.01
N ARG A 52 2.20 3.19 11.28
CA ARG A 52 1.24 4.28 11.02
C ARG A 52 0.65 4.88 12.28
N ARG A 53 0.38 4.06 13.31
CA ARG A 53 -0.14 4.56 14.61
C ARG A 53 0.86 5.42 15.38
N LEU A 54 2.16 5.32 15.10
CA LEU A 54 3.17 6.21 15.67
C LEU A 54 3.20 7.58 14.97
N GLU A 55 2.62 7.68 13.77
CA GLU A 55 2.65 8.86 12.90
C GLU A 55 1.32 9.61 12.86
N ASP A 56 0.31 9.22 13.65
CA ASP A 56 -0.97 9.94 13.79
C ASP A 56 -0.78 11.21 14.65
N GLU A 57 0.00 12.16 14.12
CA GLU A 57 -0.10 13.56 14.51
C GLU A 57 -1.09 14.21 13.55
N GLU A 58 -2.25 14.65 14.05
CA GLU A 58 -3.27 15.25 13.20
C GLU A 58 -2.68 16.43 12.42
N ILE A 59 -2.79 16.40 11.09
CA ILE A 59 -2.36 17.52 10.25
C ILE A 59 -3.13 18.77 10.71
N PRO A 60 -2.46 19.87 11.10
CA PRO A 60 -3.13 21.08 11.53
C PRO A 60 -4.16 21.57 10.51
N LEU A 61 -5.32 22.03 10.98
CA LEU A 61 -6.44 22.44 10.12
C LEU A 61 -6.07 23.52 9.11
N ASP A 62 -5.12 24.41 9.44
CA ASP A 62 -4.62 25.44 8.54
C ASP A 62 -3.81 24.86 7.37
N VAL A 63 -3.00 23.83 7.64
CA VAL A 63 -2.26 23.10 6.60
C VAL A 63 -3.23 22.35 5.70
N GLN A 64 -4.23 21.65 6.26
CA GLN A 64 -5.27 20.98 5.47
C GLN A 64 -6.02 21.95 4.56
N ARG A 65 -6.37 23.14 5.07
CA ARG A 65 -7.05 24.19 4.28
C ARG A 65 -6.17 24.66 3.12
N ARG A 66 -4.90 24.99 3.39
CA ARG A 66 -3.97 25.48 2.36
C ARG A 66 -3.74 24.45 1.25
N ILE A 67 -3.63 23.16 1.61
CA ILE A 67 -3.50 22.08 0.62
C ILE A 67 -4.76 22.00 -0.25
N LYS A 68 -5.95 22.01 0.35
CA LYS A 68 -7.22 21.98 -0.39
C LYS A 68 -7.36 23.17 -1.34
N GLU A 69 -7.04 24.38 -0.89
CA GLU A 69 -7.06 25.58 -1.72
C GLU A 69 -6.14 25.43 -2.94
N LYS A 70 -4.90 24.94 -2.73
CA LYS A 70 -3.92 24.75 -3.82
C LYS A 70 -4.33 23.66 -4.81
N VAL A 71 -4.89 22.55 -4.34
CA VAL A 71 -5.41 21.49 -5.22
C VAL A 71 -6.56 22.01 -6.08
N LEU A 72 -7.47 22.80 -5.50
CA LEU A 72 -8.59 23.40 -6.25
C LEU A 72 -8.11 24.41 -7.30
N GLU A 73 -7.10 25.23 -6.98
CA GLU A 73 -6.47 26.14 -7.96
C GLU A 73 -5.86 25.36 -9.14
N CYS A 74 -5.04 24.33 -8.88
CA CYS A 74 -4.43 23.54 -9.95
C CYS A 74 -5.47 22.87 -10.86
N LEU A 75 -6.53 22.31 -10.28
CA LEU A 75 -7.61 21.70 -11.06
C LEU A 75 -8.41 22.72 -11.89
N ALA A 76 -8.50 23.97 -11.43
CA ALA A 76 -9.15 25.03 -12.18
C ALA A 76 -8.30 25.50 -13.37
N GLU A 77 -6.97 25.55 -13.21
CA GLU A 77 -6.04 25.94 -14.28
C GLU A 77 -5.93 24.89 -15.40
N GLU A 78 -6.14 23.61 -15.12
CA GLU A 78 -6.15 22.52 -16.11
C GLU A 78 -7.42 22.46 -16.99
N SER A 79 -8.43 23.28 -16.68
CA SER A 79 -9.69 23.36 -17.42
C SER A 79 -9.74 24.47 -18.49
N HIS A 80 -8.59 25.04 -18.84
CA HIS A 80 -8.39 26.01 -19.93
C HIS A 80 -7.40 25.48 -20.97
#